data_AF-A0A7X9ZZG2-F1
#
_entry.id   AF-A0A7X9ZZG2-F1
#
_cell.length_a   1.000
_cell.length_b   1.000
_cell.length_c   1.000
_cell.angle_alpha   90.00
_cell.angle_beta   90.00
_cell.angle_gamma   90.00
#
_symmetry.space_group_name_H-M   'P 1'
#
loop_
_entity.id
_entity.type
_entity.pdbx_description
1 polymer ?
#
loop_
_entity_poly.entity_id
_entity_poly.type
_entity_poly.pdbx_seq_one_letter_code
_entity_poly.pdbx_strand_id
1 'polypeptide(L)'
;MSHLTITTLPDSAILRAIFCCSKICSKYALRTGGFMLGMKRLIGLFCVAISVHVSAEPTTAIVDQLQAQRQEFAQDDKIDPQRLSHEIQAALKDSVALDRAGNDPEAIARLSVLEKYAPLTRFPSYDVQTLCAGLYAKLNQPNDAEACRARAAAMAEILQKHSGSGATPDDPVRVITIEEVSEWIHAQSAQLSNVRAYPYHDANLQAITYAGPATGNQSTVAYFLFSPRLLASLNSAKINVFDPLPINPQNSRYQAALNDAHAQRLKFLTDTSFDYPALIQLCASSEREAMRLQQQGDVAGALSKIREIEKIRPIQDVPIFDVISTYSFLLGKSGDIDAQSRMRLYLFGIAQDIAHSGNGLTPESAIHVAAISEEYAWMHEKGWRAVKQSLITKGNAHYDAIEATDGSGHSQTAYFEVSQIYAREMPTAAQ
;
A
#
# COMPACT_ATOMS: atom_id res chain seq x y z
N MET A 1 -28.41 -10.36 22.62
CA MET A 1 -28.48 -9.18 21.74
C MET A 1 -27.38 -8.20 22.16
N SER A 2 -26.17 -8.39 21.63
CA SER A 2 -25.03 -7.49 21.83
C SER A 2 -24.17 -7.59 20.58
N HIS A 3 -24.37 -6.67 19.64
CA HIS A 3 -23.54 -6.57 18.44
C HIS A 3 -22.26 -5.82 18.81
N LEU A 4 -21.15 -6.55 18.88
CA LEU A 4 -19.80 -5.97 18.91
C LEU A 4 -19.33 -5.85 17.46
N THR A 5 -19.56 -4.70 16.84
CA THR A 5 -19.05 -4.39 15.51
C THR A 5 -17.65 -3.83 15.67
N ILE A 6 -16.62 -4.67 15.52
CA ILE A 6 -15.23 -4.24 15.45
C ILE A 6 -14.93 -3.91 13.99
N THR A 7 -15.04 -2.64 13.61
CA THR A 7 -14.47 -2.12 12.36
C THR A 7 -13.00 -1.79 12.57
N THR A 8 -12.13 -2.78 12.42
CA THR A 8 -10.70 -2.53 12.18
C THR A 8 -10.51 -2.18 10.71
N LEU A 9 -10.24 -0.90 10.42
CA LEU A 9 -9.71 -0.48 9.12
C LEU A 9 -8.34 -1.14 8.89
N PRO A 10 -8.01 -1.59 7.66
CA PRO A 10 -6.71 -2.17 7.41
C PRO A 10 -5.62 -1.10 7.54
N ASP A 11 -4.59 -1.42 8.31
CA ASP A 11 -3.31 -0.70 8.36
C ASP A 11 -2.86 -0.38 6.92
N SER A 12 -2.60 0.89 6.63
CA SER A 12 -2.38 1.45 5.29
C SER A 12 -1.11 0.91 4.59
N ALA A 13 -1.19 -0.33 4.08
CA ALA A 13 -0.14 -0.96 3.30
C ALA A 13 0.21 -0.17 2.01
N ILE A 14 -0.75 0.58 1.46
CA ILE A 14 -0.59 1.42 0.26
C ILE A 14 0.34 2.61 0.54
N LEU A 15 0.16 3.31 1.67
CA LEU A 15 1.06 4.39 2.07
C LEU A 15 2.47 3.84 2.35
N ARG A 16 2.58 2.73 3.10
CA ARG A 16 3.89 2.10 3.36
C ARG A 16 4.60 1.59 2.09
N ALA A 17 3.86 1.14 1.07
CA ALA A 17 4.42 0.71 -0.21
C ALA A 17 4.98 1.89 -1.03
N ILE A 18 4.30 3.04 -1.02
CA ILE A 18 4.80 4.29 -1.63
C ILE A 18 6.10 4.74 -0.93
N PHE A 19 6.20 4.59 0.41
CA PHE A 19 7.38 5.01 1.18
C PHE A 19 8.62 4.12 1.02
N CYS A 20 8.49 2.87 0.56
CA CYS A 20 9.64 2.00 0.33
C CYS A 20 10.51 2.52 -0.84
N CYS A 21 9.90 3.22 -1.81
CA CYS A 21 10.61 3.76 -2.97
C CYS A 21 11.48 4.99 -2.62
N SER A 22 11.07 5.80 -1.63
CA SER A 22 11.80 7.01 -1.21
C SER A 22 13.06 6.70 -0.37
N LYS A 23 12.99 5.74 0.57
CA LYS A 23 14.16 5.33 1.38
C LYS A 23 15.27 4.67 0.55
N ILE A 24 14.94 4.03 -0.58
CA ILE A 24 15.93 3.44 -1.49
C ILE A 24 16.69 4.53 -2.24
N CYS A 25 16.04 5.61 -2.67
CA CYS A 25 16.73 6.73 -3.34
C CYS A 25 17.69 7.50 -2.40
N SER A 26 17.35 7.68 -1.12
CA SER A 26 18.20 8.41 -0.16
C SER A 26 19.45 7.61 0.27
N LYS A 27 19.36 6.28 0.35
CA LYS A 27 20.49 5.42 0.76
C LYS A 27 21.59 5.26 -0.31
N TYR A 28 21.30 5.51 -1.58
CA TYR A 28 22.29 5.41 -2.68
C TYR A 28 23.05 6.71 -2.96
N ALA A 29 22.61 7.85 -2.43
CA ALA A 29 23.31 9.13 -2.59
C ALA A 29 24.50 9.32 -1.63
N LEU A 30 24.66 8.45 -0.62
CA LEU A 30 25.68 8.58 0.44
C LEU A 30 26.85 7.59 0.31
N ARG A 31 27.01 6.88 -0.83
CA ARG A 31 27.98 5.78 -0.96
C ARG A 31 29.13 5.98 -1.94
N THR A 32 29.40 7.21 -2.37
CA THR A 32 30.62 7.54 -3.14
C THR A 32 31.32 8.75 -2.52
N GLY A 33 32.21 8.49 -1.57
CA GLY A 33 33.02 9.53 -0.93
C GLY A 33 34.28 8.94 -0.31
N GLY A 34 35.32 8.76 -1.12
CA GLY A 34 36.66 8.39 -0.66
C GLY A 34 37.72 8.72 -1.73
N PHE A 35 38.82 9.33 -1.27
CA PHE A 35 40.04 9.75 -1.99
C PHE A 35 40.04 11.14 -2.67
N MET A 36 40.49 12.18 -1.96
CA MET A 36 41.91 12.57 -1.94
C MET A 36 42.12 13.77 -1.01
N LEU A 37 43.11 13.63 -0.14
CA LEU A 37 43.64 14.66 0.75
C LEU A 37 44.91 15.22 0.08
N GLY A 38 44.98 16.54 -0.17
CA GLY A 38 46.26 17.20 -0.40
C GLY A 38 46.26 18.44 -1.29
N MET A 39 46.55 19.59 -0.65
CA MET A 39 47.48 20.63 -1.11
C MET A 39 46.91 22.07 -1.31
N LYS A 40 46.94 22.82 -0.19
CA LYS A 40 47.42 24.21 0.01
C LYS A 40 47.06 25.32 -1.01
N ARG A 41 46.28 26.30 -0.47
CA ARG A 41 46.46 27.78 -0.47
C ARG A 41 47.00 28.45 -1.76
N LEU A 42 46.24 29.39 -2.35
CA LEU A 42 46.25 30.85 -2.09
C LEU A 42 45.61 31.66 -3.26
N ILE A 43 44.95 32.76 -2.93
CA ILE A 43 44.56 33.94 -3.76
C ILE A 43 43.27 33.87 -4.59
N GLY A 44 42.34 34.80 -4.30
CA GLY A 44 41.36 35.26 -5.28
C GLY A 44 40.08 35.84 -4.68
N LEU A 45 40.16 37.02 -4.07
CA LEU A 45 39.01 37.92 -3.86
C LEU A 45 38.23 38.06 -5.19
N PHE A 46 36.99 37.56 -5.28
CA PHE A 46 36.06 37.95 -6.33
C PHE A 46 34.61 37.84 -5.83
N CYS A 47 33.97 39.00 -5.72
CA CYS A 47 32.54 39.27 -5.70
C CYS A 47 31.59 38.21 -5.10
N VAL A 48 31.25 38.37 -3.82
CA VAL A 48 29.95 37.91 -3.29
C VAL A 48 28.88 38.81 -3.92
N ALA A 49 28.42 38.45 -5.12
CA ALA A 49 27.15 38.93 -5.63
C ALA A 49 26.06 38.25 -4.79
N ILE A 50 25.53 38.97 -3.82
CA ILE A 50 24.28 38.62 -3.16
C ILE A 50 23.20 38.79 -4.22
N SER A 51 22.97 37.75 -5.02
CA SER A 51 21.75 37.63 -5.81
C SER A 51 20.62 37.41 -4.81
N VAL A 52 20.08 38.51 -4.28
CA VAL A 52 18.76 38.52 -3.65
C VAL A 52 17.81 37.99 -4.72
N HIS A 53 17.50 36.70 -4.64
CA HIS A 53 16.41 36.14 -5.42
C HIS A 53 15.17 36.74 -4.79
N VAL A 54 14.72 37.86 -5.34
CA VAL A 54 13.39 38.40 -5.08
C VAL A 54 12.45 37.32 -5.61
N SER A 55 12.02 36.42 -4.73
CA SER A 55 10.94 35.50 -5.01
C SER A 55 9.73 36.38 -5.30
N ALA A 56 9.36 36.51 -6.57
CA ALA A 56 8.14 37.18 -6.96
C ALA A 56 6.99 36.45 -6.25
N GLU A 57 6.21 37.19 -5.45
CA GLU A 57 4.99 36.63 -4.86
C GLU A 57 4.10 36.11 -6.01
N PRO A 58 3.54 34.90 -5.91
CA PRO A 58 2.69 34.37 -6.95
C PRO A 58 1.51 35.32 -7.14
N THR A 59 1.21 35.66 -8.39
CA THR A 59 0.04 36.51 -8.68
C THR A 59 -1.22 35.78 -8.21
N THR A 60 -2.12 36.48 -7.52
CA THR A 60 -3.41 35.94 -7.04
C THR A 60 -4.16 35.16 -8.13
N ALA A 61 -4.08 35.60 -9.38
CA ALA A 61 -4.69 34.93 -10.52
C ALA A 61 -4.20 33.47 -10.75
N ILE A 62 -2.91 33.17 -10.53
CA ILE A 62 -2.38 31.79 -10.68
C ILE A 62 -2.86 30.92 -9.51
N VAL A 63 -2.87 31.47 -8.29
CA VAL A 63 -3.38 30.77 -7.09
C VAL A 63 -4.85 30.41 -7.30
N ASP A 64 -5.69 31.37 -7.71
CA ASP A 64 -7.11 31.14 -7.96
C ASP A 64 -7.33 30.10 -9.08
N GLN A 65 -6.55 30.16 -10.16
CA GLN A 65 -6.64 29.21 -11.26
C GLN A 65 -6.30 27.77 -10.82
N LEU A 66 -5.20 27.58 -10.10
CA LEU A 66 -4.80 26.25 -9.66
C LEU A 66 -5.73 25.71 -8.57
N GLN A 67 -6.23 26.58 -7.70
CA GLN A 67 -7.23 26.20 -6.70
C GLN A 67 -8.56 25.78 -7.35
N ALA A 68 -8.99 26.46 -8.41
CA ALA A 68 -10.16 26.05 -9.19
C ALA A 68 -9.94 24.68 -9.86
N GLN A 69 -8.79 24.47 -10.52
CA GLN A 69 -8.47 23.17 -11.13
C GLN A 69 -8.40 22.03 -10.10
N ARG A 70 -7.89 22.33 -8.91
CA ARG A 70 -7.86 21.41 -7.77
C ARG A 70 -9.27 21.04 -7.32
N GLN A 71 -10.18 22.00 -7.23
CA GLN A 71 -11.59 21.73 -6.93
C GLN A 71 -12.26 20.90 -8.02
N GLU A 72 -11.96 21.15 -9.29
CA GLU A 72 -12.44 20.31 -10.41
C GLU A 72 -11.98 18.86 -10.25
N PHE A 73 -10.70 18.61 -9.94
CA PHE A 73 -10.22 17.24 -9.67
C PHE A 73 -10.94 16.57 -8.50
N ALA A 74 -11.27 17.33 -7.46
CA ALA A 74 -12.00 16.79 -6.32
C ALA A 74 -13.45 16.40 -6.68
N GLN A 75 -14.08 17.11 -7.61
CA GLN A 75 -15.51 16.99 -7.93
C GLN A 75 -15.82 16.20 -9.19
N ASP A 76 -14.89 16.06 -10.14
CA ASP A 76 -15.14 15.38 -11.41
C ASP A 76 -15.12 13.86 -11.25
N ASP A 77 -16.30 13.23 -11.18
CA ASP A 77 -16.53 11.78 -11.04
C ASP A 77 -15.73 10.90 -12.03
N LYS A 78 -15.27 11.44 -13.17
CA LYS A 78 -14.45 10.70 -14.14
C LYS A 78 -12.99 10.54 -13.71
N ILE A 79 -12.52 11.36 -12.77
CA ILE A 79 -11.12 11.37 -12.29
C ILE A 79 -10.99 10.57 -11.00
N ASP A 80 -10.63 9.29 -11.07
CA ASP A 80 -10.29 8.52 -9.87
C ASP A 80 -9.06 9.14 -9.15
N PRO A 81 -9.19 9.67 -7.92
CA PRO A 81 -8.09 10.35 -7.23
C PRO A 81 -6.88 9.46 -6.93
N GLN A 82 -7.10 8.15 -6.69
CA GLN A 82 -5.99 7.22 -6.47
C GLN A 82 -5.24 6.95 -7.77
N ARG A 83 -5.97 6.70 -8.86
CA ARG A 83 -5.37 6.55 -10.18
C ARG A 83 -4.58 7.79 -10.58
N LEU A 84 -5.16 8.98 -10.41
CA LEU A 84 -4.49 10.25 -10.66
C LEU A 84 -3.18 10.36 -9.86
N SER A 85 -3.22 10.04 -8.56
CA SER A 85 -2.01 10.04 -7.70
C SER A 85 -0.92 9.11 -8.25
N HIS A 86 -1.28 7.88 -8.65
CA HIS A 86 -0.34 6.92 -9.22
C HIS A 86 0.24 7.38 -10.56
N GLU A 87 -0.57 7.98 -11.42
CA GLU A 87 -0.10 8.45 -12.72
C GLU A 87 0.80 9.68 -12.59
N ILE A 88 0.55 10.58 -11.63
CA ILE A 88 1.48 11.68 -11.28
C ILE A 88 2.83 11.11 -10.84
N GLN A 89 2.83 10.16 -9.90
CA GLN A 89 4.06 9.53 -9.42
C GLN A 89 4.84 8.83 -10.53
N ALA A 90 4.14 8.09 -11.41
CA ALA A 90 4.75 7.40 -12.54
C ALA A 90 5.37 8.40 -13.52
N ALA A 91 4.64 9.45 -13.89
CA ALA A 91 5.13 10.50 -14.79
C ALA A 91 6.36 11.20 -14.20
N LEU A 92 6.33 11.59 -12.92
CA LEU A 92 7.46 12.22 -12.23
C LEU A 92 8.68 11.29 -12.20
N LYS A 93 8.50 10.04 -11.80
CA LYS A 93 9.59 9.05 -11.72
C LYS A 93 10.27 8.84 -13.07
N ASP A 94 9.47 8.62 -14.12
CA ASP A 94 9.97 8.37 -15.46
C ASP A 94 10.66 9.62 -16.03
N SER A 95 10.09 10.81 -15.80
CA SER A 95 10.66 12.09 -16.22
C SER A 95 11.99 12.37 -15.54
N VAL A 96 12.12 12.10 -14.24
CA VAL A 96 13.40 12.23 -13.51
C VAL A 96 14.45 11.23 -14.03
N ALA A 97 14.04 10.02 -14.42
CA ALA A 97 14.96 9.05 -15.02
C ALA A 97 15.48 9.53 -16.38
N LEU A 98 14.61 10.12 -17.20
CA LEU A 98 14.95 10.70 -18.50
C LEU A 98 15.84 11.95 -18.36
N ASP A 99 15.52 12.84 -17.43
CA ASP A 99 16.33 14.02 -17.06
C ASP A 99 17.77 13.62 -16.68
N ARG A 100 17.91 12.58 -15.84
CA ARG A 100 19.22 12.04 -15.45
C ARG A 100 20.00 11.40 -16.61
N ALA A 101 19.28 10.90 -17.62
CA ALA A 101 19.87 10.39 -18.84
C ALA A 101 20.22 11.49 -19.86
N GLY A 102 19.91 12.77 -19.56
CA GLY A 102 20.09 13.89 -20.46
C GLY A 102 19.07 13.95 -21.60
N ASN A 103 17.95 13.23 -21.48
CA ASN A 103 16.87 13.25 -22.46
C ASN A 103 15.73 14.18 -21.98
N ASP A 104 16.06 15.46 -21.83
CA ASP A 104 15.15 16.48 -21.31
C ASP A 104 13.86 16.68 -22.16
N PRO A 105 13.88 16.61 -23.51
CA PRO A 105 12.66 16.71 -24.31
C PRO A 105 11.68 15.56 -24.03
N GLU A 106 12.17 14.32 -23.93
CA GLU A 106 11.34 13.16 -23.60
C GLU A 106 10.83 13.22 -22.16
N ALA A 107 11.63 13.78 -21.25
CA ALA A 107 11.19 14.02 -19.87
C ALA A 107 9.99 14.98 -19.81
N ILE A 108 9.99 16.07 -20.59
CA ILE A 108 8.81 16.95 -20.72
C ILE A 108 7.64 16.20 -21.36
N ALA A 109 7.87 15.46 -22.45
CA ALA A 109 6.82 14.69 -23.11
C ALA A 109 6.17 13.67 -22.17
N ARG A 110 6.95 13.08 -21.25
CA ARG A 110 6.44 12.16 -20.24
C ARG A 110 5.52 12.85 -19.24
N LEU A 111 5.83 14.08 -18.83
CA LEU A 111 4.91 14.90 -18.01
C LEU A 111 3.62 15.25 -18.76
N SER A 112 3.69 15.51 -20.08
CA SER A 112 2.51 15.82 -20.90
C SER A 112 1.47 14.71 -20.96
N VAL A 113 1.79 13.47 -20.56
CA VAL A 113 0.78 12.40 -20.40
C VAL A 113 -0.30 12.76 -19.39
N LEU A 114 0.02 13.64 -18.42
CA LEU A 114 -0.94 14.15 -17.44
C LEU A 114 -1.96 15.14 -18.03
N GLU A 115 -1.73 15.64 -19.25
CA GLU A 115 -2.63 16.60 -19.91
C GLU A 115 -4.02 16.04 -20.24
N LYS A 116 -4.18 14.71 -20.19
CA LYS A 116 -5.49 14.07 -20.26
C LYS A 116 -6.40 14.41 -19.06
N TYR A 117 -5.83 14.88 -17.95
CA TYR A 117 -6.58 15.33 -16.77
C TYR A 117 -6.76 16.85 -16.77
N ALA A 118 -5.67 17.59 -17.00
CA ALA A 118 -5.68 19.05 -17.17
C ALA A 118 -4.40 19.50 -17.89
N PRO A 119 -4.42 20.57 -18.71
CA PRO A 119 -3.21 21.12 -19.33
C PRO A 119 -2.10 21.39 -18.30
N LEU A 120 -0.82 21.19 -18.65
CA LEU A 120 0.29 21.42 -17.70
C LEU A 120 0.35 22.85 -17.17
N THR A 121 -0.18 23.82 -17.93
CA THR A 121 -0.30 25.22 -17.50
C THR A 121 -1.34 25.46 -16.40
N ARG A 122 -2.19 24.48 -16.10
CA ARG A 122 -3.20 24.51 -15.02
C ARG A 122 -3.09 23.32 -14.06
N PHE A 123 -2.17 22.40 -14.29
CA PHE A 123 -2.08 21.16 -13.53
C PHE A 123 -1.65 21.43 -12.08
N PRO A 124 -2.50 21.13 -11.07
CA PRO A 124 -2.30 21.54 -9.68
C PRO A 124 -1.42 20.54 -8.92
N SER A 125 -0.12 20.49 -9.26
CA SER A 125 0.89 19.67 -8.56
C SER A 125 2.19 20.44 -8.40
N TYR A 126 2.64 20.61 -7.16
CA TYR A 126 3.89 21.31 -6.84
C TYR A 126 5.11 20.62 -7.47
N ASP A 127 5.19 19.29 -7.36
CA ASP A 127 6.34 18.52 -7.83
C ASP A 127 6.41 18.49 -9.37
N VAL A 128 5.26 18.39 -10.05
CA VAL A 128 5.19 18.48 -11.53
C VAL A 128 5.68 19.84 -12.01
N GLN A 129 5.22 20.93 -11.40
CA GLN A 129 5.61 22.29 -11.82
C GLN A 129 7.10 22.56 -11.50
N THR A 130 7.61 22.04 -10.39
CA THR A 130 9.04 22.16 -10.03
C THR A 130 9.93 21.42 -11.03
N LEU A 131 9.58 20.18 -11.38
CA LEU A 131 10.34 19.41 -12.38
C LEU A 131 10.25 20.05 -13.77
N CYS A 132 9.06 20.49 -14.17
CA CYS A 132 8.84 21.25 -15.40
C CYS A 132 9.78 22.46 -15.51
N ALA A 133 9.88 23.26 -14.44
CA ALA A 133 10.76 24.43 -14.41
C ALA A 133 12.24 24.08 -14.62
N GLY A 134 12.70 22.98 -14.02
CA GLY A 134 14.07 22.49 -14.18
C GLY A 134 14.36 22.04 -15.62
N LEU A 135 13.43 21.28 -16.20
CA LEU A 135 13.54 20.76 -17.57
C LEU A 135 13.53 21.88 -18.62
N TYR A 136 12.59 22.82 -18.55
CA TYR A 136 12.56 23.96 -19.49
C TYR A 136 13.78 24.86 -19.38
N ALA A 137 14.36 25.01 -18.20
CA ALA A 137 15.61 25.75 -18.04
C ALA A 137 16.77 25.06 -18.78
N LYS A 138 16.88 23.73 -18.72
CA LYS A 138 17.90 22.96 -19.46
C LYS A 138 17.70 23.02 -20.97
N LEU A 139 16.44 23.06 -21.42
CA LEU A 139 16.07 23.21 -22.84
C LEU A 139 16.23 24.63 -23.39
N ASN A 140 16.79 25.57 -22.61
CA ASN A 140 16.96 26.98 -22.98
C ASN A 140 15.61 27.66 -23.32
N GLN A 141 14.55 27.32 -22.56
CA GLN A 141 13.22 27.90 -22.64
C GLN A 141 12.90 28.70 -21.36
N PRO A 142 13.51 29.89 -21.18
CA PRO A 142 13.47 30.60 -19.90
C PRO A 142 12.06 31.08 -19.50
N ASN A 143 11.24 31.49 -20.47
CA ASN A 143 9.87 31.94 -20.22
C ASN A 143 8.99 30.80 -19.68
N ASP A 144 9.11 29.61 -20.28
CA ASP A 144 8.36 28.43 -19.84
C ASP A 144 8.84 27.93 -18.47
N ALA A 145 10.15 28.00 -18.23
CA ALA A 145 10.73 27.71 -16.93
C ALA A 145 10.21 28.66 -15.84
N GLU A 146 10.17 29.97 -16.12
CA GLU A 146 9.63 30.98 -15.20
C GLU A 146 8.14 30.77 -14.94
N ALA A 147 7.36 30.48 -15.97
CA ALA A 147 5.94 30.17 -15.82
C ALA A 147 5.70 28.92 -14.94
N CYS A 148 6.52 27.87 -15.09
CA CYS A 148 6.46 26.69 -14.23
C CYS A 148 6.88 27.01 -12.78
N ARG A 149 7.90 27.86 -12.57
CA ARG A 149 8.26 28.33 -11.20
C ARG A 149 7.13 29.11 -10.54
N ALA A 150 6.46 29.99 -11.28
CA ALA A 150 5.33 30.76 -10.75
C ALA A 150 4.18 29.85 -10.32
N ARG A 151 3.88 28.79 -11.09
CA ARG A 151 2.88 27.78 -10.72
C ARG A 151 3.31 26.91 -9.53
N ALA A 152 4.58 26.53 -9.46
CA ALA A 152 5.11 25.81 -8.30
C ALA A 152 4.97 26.66 -7.02
N ALA A 153 5.32 27.95 -7.09
CA ALA A 153 5.15 28.88 -5.96
C ALA A 153 3.67 29.03 -5.56
N ALA A 154 2.76 29.14 -6.53
CA ALA A 154 1.32 29.19 -6.27
C ALA A 154 0.79 27.89 -5.63
N MET A 155 1.24 26.71 -6.06
CA MET A 155 0.86 25.44 -5.41
C MET A 155 1.42 25.34 -3.99
N ALA A 156 2.67 25.76 -3.76
CA ALA A 156 3.23 25.81 -2.41
C ALA A 156 2.38 26.70 -1.50
N GLU A 157 1.90 27.85 -2.02
CA GLU A 157 0.99 28.71 -1.29
C GLU A 157 -0.35 28.02 -0.98
N ILE A 158 -0.98 27.37 -1.97
CA ILE A 158 -2.24 26.61 -1.78
C ILE A 158 -2.09 25.56 -0.68
N LEU A 159 -1.01 24.79 -0.74
CA LEU A 159 -0.74 23.70 0.20
C LEU A 159 -0.46 24.24 1.61
N GLN A 160 0.28 25.34 1.75
CA GLN A 160 0.71 25.85 3.05
C GLN A 160 -0.28 26.83 3.71
N LYS A 161 -1.05 27.59 2.92
CA LYS A 161 -1.90 28.69 3.44
C LYS A 161 -3.39 28.45 3.22
N HIS A 162 -3.80 27.75 2.16
CA HIS A 162 -5.20 27.65 1.76
C HIS A 162 -5.82 26.27 2.03
N SER A 163 -5.01 25.27 2.38
CA SER A 163 -5.47 23.90 2.63
C SER A 163 -5.62 23.56 4.12
N GLY A 164 -5.28 24.49 5.02
CA GLY A 164 -5.17 24.26 6.47
C GLY A 164 -3.70 24.17 6.90
N SER A 165 -3.39 24.54 8.15
CA SER A 165 -2.00 24.58 8.63
C SER A 165 -1.41 23.19 8.90
N GLY A 166 -2.26 22.21 9.22
CA GLY A 166 -1.84 20.89 9.68
C GLY A 166 -1.27 20.86 11.09
N ALA A 167 -1.16 22.00 11.78
CA ALA A 167 -0.51 22.06 13.09
C ALA A 167 -1.34 21.39 14.20
N THR A 168 -2.66 21.31 14.03
CA THR A 168 -3.59 20.66 14.97
C THR A 168 -4.59 19.76 14.23
N PRO A 169 -5.22 18.80 14.92
CA PRO A 169 -6.30 18.00 14.34
C PRO A 169 -7.54 18.81 13.92
N ASP A 170 -7.76 19.98 14.54
CA ASP A 170 -8.88 20.88 14.25
C ASP A 170 -8.65 21.75 12.99
N ASP A 171 -7.39 21.90 12.56
CA ASP A 171 -7.00 22.57 11.32
C ASP A 171 -6.08 21.68 10.47
N PRO A 172 -6.58 20.52 9.99
CA PRO A 172 -5.77 19.60 9.20
C PRO A 172 -5.57 20.13 7.78
N VAL A 173 -4.44 19.75 7.16
CA VAL A 173 -4.23 19.96 5.72
C VAL A 173 -5.21 19.08 4.94
N ARG A 174 -6.13 19.72 4.22
CA ARG A 174 -7.12 19.06 3.36
C ARG A 174 -6.47 18.69 2.05
N VAL A 175 -6.41 17.40 1.73
CA VAL A 175 -5.80 16.88 0.50
C VAL A 175 -6.80 16.13 -0.36
N ILE A 176 -6.65 16.25 -1.68
CA ILE A 176 -7.53 15.63 -2.68
C ILE A 176 -6.87 14.45 -3.40
N THR A 177 -5.54 14.36 -3.37
CA THR A 177 -4.74 13.23 -3.86
C THR A 177 -3.80 12.74 -2.76
N ILE A 178 -3.27 11.52 -2.90
CA ILE A 178 -2.25 11.01 -1.97
C ILE A 178 -0.96 11.83 -2.11
N GLU A 179 -0.66 12.29 -3.33
CA GLU A 179 0.59 12.96 -3.66
C GLU A 179 0.73 14.33 -2.99
N GLU A 180 -0.38 15.05 -2.78
CA GLU A 180 -0.37 16.35 -2.09
C GLU A 180 0.23 16.31 -0.69
N VAL A 181 0.22 15.14 -0.03
CA VAL A 181 0.92 14.94 1.23
C VAL A 181 2.44 15.09 1.06
N SER A 182 3.01 14.41 0.05
CA SER A 182 4.44 14.48 -0.27
C SER A 182 4.81 15.88 -0.74
N GLU A 183 3.99 16.47 -1.60
CA GLU A 183 4.18 17.83 -2.12
C GLU A 183 4.18 18.88 -1.01
N TRP A 184 3.27 18.79 -0.03
CA TRP A 184 3.25 19.69 1.13
C TRP A 184 4.54 19.62 1.94
N ILE A 185 5.11 18.42 2.10
CA ILE A 185 6.40 18.17 2.76
C ILE A 185 7.57 18.72 1.94
N HIS A 186 7.58 18.47 0.62
CA HIS A 186 8.62 18.96 -0.30
C HIS A 186 8.63 20.50 -0.41
N ALA A 187 7.45 21.13 -0.42
CA ALA A 187 7.32 22.59 -0.43
C ALA A 187 7.94 23.26 0.82
N GLN A 188 8.12 22.49 1.91
CA GLN A 188 8.82 22.93 3.12
C GLN A 188 10.28 22.48 3.19
N SER A 189 10.79 21.82 2.14
CA SER A 189 12.11 21.17 2.14
C SER A 189 12.30 20.21 3.32
N ALA A 190 11.23 19.52 3.73
CA ALA A 190 11.24 18.62 4.85
C ALA A 190 11.34 17.15 4.43
N GLN A 191 11.63 16.29 5.42
CA GLN A 191 11.67 14.84 5.27
C GLN A 191 10.61 14.21 6.17
N LEU A 192 9.82 13.31 5.59
CA LEU A 192 8.85 12.49 6.29
C LEU A 192 9.52 11.30 6.97
N SER A 193 9.18 11.03 8.22
CA SER A 193 9.74 9.92 9.01
C SER A 193 8.70 8.89 9.44
N ASN A 194 7.44 9.29 9.61
CA ASN A 194 6.37 8.39 10.06
C ASN A 194 5.00 8.84 9.54
N VAL A 195 4.10 7.88 9.30
CA VAL A 195 2.69 8.10 8.96
C VAL A 195 1.86 7.13 9.77
N ARG A 196 0.83 7.64 10.46
CA ARG A 196 -0.13 6.82 11.20
C ARG A 196 -1.54 7.35 11.03
N ALA A 197 -2.51 6.44 11.03
CA ALA A 197 -3.91 6.82 11.17
C ALA A 197 -4.13 7.50 12.52
N TYR A 198 -4.96 8.54 12.54
CA TYR A 198 -5.31 9.31 13.72
C TYR A 198 -6.83 9.56 13.73
N PRO A 199 -7.62 8.72 14.42
CA PRO A 199 -9.06 8.95 14.56
C PRO A 199 -9.29 10.22 15.39
N TYR A 200 -10.09 11.15 14.86
CA TYR A 200 -10.40 12.42 15.52
C TYR A 200 -11.85 12.83 15.20
N HIS A 201 -12.69 12.86 16.24
CA HIS A 201 -14.16 12.97 16.09
C HIS A 201 -14.69 11.95 15.06
N ASP A 202 -15.50 12.40 14.10
CA ASP A 202 -16.05 11.58 13.02
C ASP A 202 -15.14 11.50 11.78
N ALA A 203 -13.89 11.98 11.89
CA ALA A 203 -12.92 11.99 10.80
C ALA A 203 -11.74 11.03 11.06
N ASN A 204 -11.28 10.39 9.99
CA ASN A 204 -10.03 9.62 10.00
C ASN A 204 -8.91 10.49 9.41
N LEU A 205 -8.12 11.12 10.28
CA LEU A 205 -6.96 11.90 9.88
C LEU A 205 -5.73 11.01 9.66
N GLN A 206 -4.74 11.52 8.95
CA GLN A 206 -3.37 10.98 8.94
C GLN A 206 -2.47 11.93 9.73
N ALA A 207 -1.79 11.40 10.75
CA ALA A 207 -0.75 12.12 11.48
C ALA A 207 0.62 11.76 10.90
N ILE A 208 1.33 12.77 10.41
CA ILE A 208 2.59 12.60 9.69
C ILE A 208 3.70 13.29 10.46
N THR A 209 4.72 12.53 10.82
CA THR A 209 5.91 13.06 11.45
C THR A 209 6.92 13.47 10.39
N TYR A 210 7.42 14.69 10.49
CA TYR A 210 8.37 15.26 9.54
C TYR A 210 9.40 16.16 10.24
N ALA A 211 10.52 16.43 9.58
CA ALA A 211 11.54 17.36 10.04
C ALA A 211 12.18 18.09 8.85
N GLY A 212 12.45 19.38 8.99
CA GLY A 212 13.10 20.17 7.95
C GLY A 212 13.54 21.56 8.44
N PRO A 213 14.05 22.41 7.55
CA PRO A 213 14.53 23.74 7.91
C PRO A 213 13.46 24.59 8.62
N ALA A 214 12.20 24.53 8.18
CA ALA A 214 11.08 25.26 8.77
C ALA A 214 10.78 24.84 10.22
N THR A 215 11.13 23.61 10.62
CA THR A 215 10.94 23.09 11.98
C THR A 215 12.24 23.16 12.81
N GLY A 216 13.28 23.85 12.33
CA GLY A 216 14.60 23.83 12.97
C GLY A 216 15.22 22.43 13.01
N ASN A 217 14.89 21.59 12.02
CA ASN A 217 15.21 20.16 11.95
C ASN A 217 14.68 19.34 13.14
N GLN A 218 13.71 19.86 13.89
CA GLN A 218 13.02 19.12 14.94
C GLN A 218 11.89 18.28 14.33
N SER A 219 11.63 17.15 14.97
CA SER A 219 10.55 16.24 14.61
C SER A 219 9.21 16.84 15.01
N THR A 220 8.37 17.19 14.04
CA THR A 220 7.04 17.79 14.22
C THR A 220 5.98 16.88 13.60
N VAL A 221 4.73 16.99 14.05
CA VAL A 221 3.59 16.25 13.50
C VAL A 221 2.67 17.21 12.76
N ALA A 222 2.29 16.86 11.54
CA ALA A 222 1.21 17.52 10.79
C ALA A 222 0.03 16.57 10.62
N TYR A 223 -1.18 17.11 10.63
CA TYR A 223 -2.43 16.38 10.46
C TYR A 223 -3.02 16.62 9.08
N PHE A 224 -3.45 15.55 8.43
CA PHE A 224 -4.00 15.58 7.07
C PHE A 224 -5.40 14.98 7.05
N LEU A 225 -6.31 15.64 6.35
CA LEU A 225 -7.66 15.18 6.09
C LEU A 225 -7.79 14.83 4.62
N PHE A 226 -8.03 13.55 4.33
CA PHE A 226 -8.27 13.08 2.97
C PHE A 226 -9.71 13.40 2.56
N SER A 227 -9.91 13.86 1.33
CA SER A 227 -11.25 14.09 0.81
C SER A 227 -12.09 12.79 0.89
N PRO A 228 -13.42 12.87 1.11
CA PRO A 228 -14.28 11.69 1.16
C PRO A 228 -14.16 10.82 -0.10
N ARG A 229 -13.95 11.44 -1.25
CA ARG A 229 -13.77 10.76 -2.53
C ARG A 229 -12.43 10.04 -2.63
N LEU A 230 -11.34 10.64 -2.16
CA LEU A 230 -10.06 9.95 -2.06
C LEU A 230 -10.16 8.75 -1.11
N LEU A 231 -10.83 8.90 0.03
CA LEU A 231 -11.09 7.78 0.95
C LEU A 231 -11.94 6.68 0.30
N ALA A 232 -13.00 7.06 -0.42
CA ALA A 232 -13.83 6.11 -1.16
C ALA A 232 -13.02 5.36 -2.21
N SER A 233 -12.18 6.07 -2.98
CA SER A 233 -11.28 5.47 -3.97
C SER A 233 -10.31 4.48 -3.31
N LEU A 234 -9.61 4.89 -2.24
CA LEU A 234 -8.70 4.03 -1.48
C LEU A 234 -9.38 2.79 -0.88
N ASN A 235 -10.63 2.93 -0.46
CA ASN A 235 -11.42 1.83 0.09
C ASN A 235 -11.99 0.92 -1.00
N SER A 236 -12.36 1.48 -2.16
CA SER A 236 -12.87 0.73 -3.32
C SER A 236 -11.76 -0.05 -4.04
N ALA A 237 -10.53 0.48 -4.01
CA ALA A 237 -9.34 -0.17 -4.53
C ALA A 237 -8.71 -1.16 -3.54
N LYS A 238 -9.47 -1.63 -2.54
CA LYS A 238 -9.09 -2.83 -1.79
C LYS A 238 -9.00 -3.97 -2.79
N ILE A 239 -7.80 -4.20 -3.30
CA ILE A 239 -7.43 -5.42 -3.98
C ILE A 239 -7.78 -6.53 -2.99
N ASN A 240 -8.84 -7.26 -3.29
CA ASN A 240 -9.17 -8.45 -2.52
C ASN A 240 -7.96 -9.38 -2.63
N VAL A 241 -7.44 -9.83 -1.49
CA VAL A 241 -6.22 -10.65 -1.45
C VAL A 241 -6.36 -11.95 -2.27
N PHE A 242 -7.60 -12.38 -2.52
CA PHE A 242 -7.97 -13.52 -3.33
C PHE A 242 -8.49 -13.17 -4.74
N ASP A 243 -8.33 -11.92 -5.19
CA ASP A 243 -8.45 -11.61 -6.61
C ASP A 243 -7.11 -11.94 -7.31
N PRO A 244 -7.15 -12.64 -8.46
CA PRO A 244 -5.93 -13.03 -9.16
C PRO A 244 -5.21 -11.79 -9.68
N LEU A 245 -3.95 -11.65 -9.29
CA LEU A 245 -3.09 -10.59 -9.77
C LEU A 245 -2.39 -11.03 -11.07
N PRO A 246 -2.15 -10.09 -12.01
CA PRO A 246 -1.35 -10.40 -13.19
C PRO A 246 0.10 -10.66 -12.78
N ILE A 247 0.46 -11.93 -12.57
CA ILE A 247 1.83 -12.35 -12.26
C ILE A 247 2.57 -12.47 -13.58
N ASN A 248 3.43 -11.48 -13.84
CA ASN A 248 4.30 -11.50 -14.99
C ASN A 248 5.31 -12.68 -14.86
N PRO A 249 5.39 -13.62 -15.82
CA PRO A 249 6.32 -14.75 -15.77
C PRO A 249 7.81 -14.37 -15.72
N GLN A 250 8.16 -13.18 -16.23
CA GLN A 250 9.50 -12.60 -16.13
C GLN A 250 9.80 -12.03 -14.72
N ASN A 251 8.78 -11.80 -13.88
CA ASN A 251 8.96 -11.44 -12.47
C ASN A 251 9.17 -12.71 -11.64
N SER A 252 10.40 -13.24 -11.71
CA SER A 252 10.77 -14.55 -11.16
C SER A 252 10.42 -14.73 -9.68
N ARG A 253 10.43 -13.65 -8.88
CA ARG A 253 10.21 -13.75 -7.43
C ARG A 253 8.77 -14.12 -7.07
N TYR A 254 7.78 -13.44 -7.65
CA TYR A 254 6.38 -13.67 -7.30
C TYR A 254 5.84 -14.93 -7.96
N GLN A 255 6.32 -15.24 -9.18
CA GLN A 255 6.02 -16.52 -9.81
C GLN A 255 6.61 -17.70 -9.02
N ALA A 256 7.85 -17.59 -8.55
CA ALA A 256 8.44 -18.61 -7.68
C ALA A 256 7.64 -18.77 -6.39
N ALA A 257 7.25 -17.67 -5.74
CA ALA A 257 6.44 -17.73 -4.52
C ALA A 257 5.09 -18.42 -4.72
N LEU A 258 4.41 -18.17 -5.86
CA LEU A 258 3.19 -18.88 -6.23
C LEU A 258 3.44 -20.39 -6.42
N ASN A 259 4.46 -20.74 -7.20
CA ASN A 259 4.80 -22.14 -7.47
C ASN A 259 5.19 -22.90 -6.18
N ASP A 260 5.99 -22.26 -5.32
CA ASP A 260 6.43 -22.83 -4.05
C ASP A 260 5.23 -23.04 -3.10
N ALA A 261 4.33 -22.06 -3.02
CA ALA A 261 3.12 -22.18 -2.21
C ALA A 261 2.19 -23.29 -2.72
N HIS A 262 2.00 -23.38 -4.04
CA HIS A 262 1.23 -24.45 -4.67
C HIS A 262 1.80 -25.83 -4.32
N ALA A 263 3.11 -26.02 -4.52
CA ALA A 263 3.79 -27.27 -4.20
C ALA A 263 3.69 -27.62 -2.71
N GLN A 264 3.84 -26.63 -1.82
CA GLN A 264 3.73 -26.84 -0.39
C GLN A 264 2.30 -27.18 0.05
N ARG A 265 1.27 -26.58 -0.56
CA ARG A 265 -0.15 -26.91 -0.31
C ARG A 265 -0.49 -28.33 -0.71
N LEU A 266 -0.06 -28.75 -1.90
CA LEU A 266 -0.22 -30.14 -2.34
C LEU A 266 0.50 -31.11 -1.40
N LYS A 267 1.75 -30.81 -1.03
CA LYS A 267 2.52 -31.63 -0.08
C LYS A 267 1.81 -31.70 1.27
N PHE A 268 1.33 -30.58 1.80
CA PHE A 268 0.66 -30.51 3.09
C PHE A 268 -0.59 -31.39 3.16
N LEU A 269 -1.43 -31.36 2.11
CA LEU A 269 -2.67 -32.11 2.07
C LEU A 269 -2.49 -33.61 1.80
N THR A 270 -1.43 -33.98 1.07
CA THR A 270 -1.11 -35.39 0.77
C THR A 270 -0.23 -36.07 1.83
N ASP A 271 0.41 -35.29 2.70
CA ASP A 271 1.29 -35.81 3.75
C ASP A 271 0.49 -36.37 4.93
N THR A 272 0.47 -37.70 5.04
CA THR A 272 -0.22 -38.41 6.12
C THR A 272 0.63 -38.62 7.37
N SER A 273 1.84 -38.05 7.45
CA SER A 273 2.77 -38.28 8.57
C SER A 273 2.39 -37.53 9.85
N PHE A 274 1.33 -36.72 9.83
CA PHE A 274 0.85 -35.95 10.97
C PHE A 274 -0.67 -36.04 11.11
N ASP A 275 -1.14 -35.83 12.35
CA ASP A 275 -2.55 -35.74 12.69
C ASP A 275 -3.11 -34.38 12.22
N TYR A 276 -3.80 -34.39 11.08
CA TYR A 276 -4.36 -33.18 10.48
C TYR A 276 -5.46 -32.56 11.35
N PRO A 277 -6.48 -33.30 11.83
CA PRO A 277 -7.47 -32.75 12.75
C PRO A 277 -6.85 -32.07 13.98
N ALA A 278 -5.85 -32.71 14.62
CA ALA A 278 -5.16 -32.11 15.77
C ALA A 278 -4.39 -30.83 15.39
N LEU A 279 -3.75 -30.80 14.21
CA LEU A 279 -3.07 -29.61 13.70
C LEU A 279 -4.05 -28.45 13.47
N ILE A 280 -5.18 -28.70 12.79
CA ILE A 280 -6.17 -27.66 12.49
C ILE A 280 -6.76 -27.08 13.78
N GLN A 281 -7.07 -27.93 14.77
CA GLN A 281 -7.52 -27.48 16.08
C GLN A 281 -6.46 -26.64 16.80
N LEU A 282 -5.19 -27.06 16.73
CA LEU A 282 -4.08 -26.33 17.31
C LEU A 282 -3.90 -24.96 16.64
N CYS A 283 -3.95 -24.89 15.31
CA CYS A 283 -3.89 -23.63 14.57
C CYS A 283 -4.96 -22.65 15.06
N ALA A 284 -6.24 -23.05 15.03
CA ALA A 284 -7.35 -22.18 15.41
C ALA A 284 -7.27 -21.68 16.86
N SER A 285 -6.83 -22.55 17.79
CA SER A 285 -6.69 -22.16 19.20
C SER A 285 -5.46 -21.28 19.46
N SER A 286 -4.32 -21.57 18.82
CA SER A 286 -3.11 -20.77 18.89
C SER A 286 -3.27 -19.38 18.29
N GLU A 287 -3.94 -19.26 17.13
CA GLU A 287 -4.21 -17.97 16.49
C GLU A 287 -5.08 -17.08 17.37
N ARG A 288 -6.20 -17.61 17.87
CA ARG A 288 -7.12 -16.87 18.74
C ARG A 288 -6.40 -16.31 19.97
N GLU A 289 -5.61 -17.15 20.63
CA GLU A 289 -4.90 -16.76 21.85
C GLU A 289 -3.73 -15.82 21.56
N ALA A 290 -3.00 -16.03 20.46
CA ALA A 290 -1.94 -15.11 20.03
C ALA A 290 -2.49 -13.71 19.75
N MET A 291 -3.63 -13.61 19.06
CA MET A 291 -4.28 -12.32 18.80
C MET A 291 -4.80 -11.67 20.09
N ARG A 292 -5.31 -12.46 21.05
CA ARG A 292 -5.69 -11.95 22.38
C ARG A 292 -4.49 -11.35 23.13
N LEU A 293 -3.35 -12.04 23.15
CA LEU A 293 -2.11 -11.55 23.77
C LEU A 293 -1.59 -10.30 23.07
N GLN A 294 -1.64 -10.27 21.73
CA GLN A 294 -1.22 -9.10 20.96
C GLN A 294 -2.09 -7.86 21.26
N GLN A 295 -3.40 -8.02 21.41
CA GLN A 295 -4.30 -6.93 21.80
C GLN A 295 -3.97 -6.36 23.19
N GLN A 296 -3.39 -7.19 24.06
CA GLN A 296 -2.89 -6.79 25.38
C GLN A 296 -1.50 -6.15 25.33
N GLY A 297 -0.88 -6.04 24.15
CA GLY A 297 0.46 -5.53 23.96
C GLY A 297 1.57 -6.57 24.19
N ASP A 298 1.22 -7.82 24.53
CA ASP A 298 2.19 -8.91 24.73
C ASP A 298 2.55 -9.59 23.41
N VAL A 299 3.36 -8.92 22.61
CA VAL A 299 3.81 -9.43 21.30
C VAL A 299 4.69 -10.68 21.45
N ALA A 300 5.52 -10.75 22.50
CA ALA A 300 6.40 -11.90 22.74
C ALA A 300 5.59 -13.15 23.12
N GLY A 301 4.61 -13.00 24.02
CA GLY A 301 3.66 -14.07 24.35
C GLY A 301 2.84 -14.49 23.14
N ALA A 302 2.36 -13.54 22.31
CA ALA A 302 1.65 -13.84 21.08
C ALA A 302 2.49 -14.68 20.10
N LEU A 303 3.76 -14.32 19.88
CA LEU A 303 4.68 -15.08 19.03
C LEU A 303 4.99 -16.47 19.60
N SER A 304 5.15 -16.59 20.92
CA SER A 304 5.32 -17.88 21.58
C SER A 304 4.09 -18.77 21.36
N LYS A 305 2.89 -18.19 21.46
CA LYS A 305 1.64 -18.92 21.37
C LYS A 305 1.35 -19.44 19.96
N ILE A 306 1.54 -18.61 18.93
CA ILE A 306 1.37 -19.06 17.54
C ILE A 306 2.39 -20.15 17.16
N ARG A 307 3.61 -20.11 17.73
CA ARG A 307 4.63 -21.15 17.54
C ARG A 307 4.31 -22.49 18.21
N GLU A 308 3.28 -22.59 19.06
CA GLU A 308 2.87 -23.90 19.57
C GLU A 308 2.47 -24.87 18.45
N ILE A 309 2.06 -24.36 17.28
CA ILE A 309 1.82 -25.14 16.06
C ILE A 309 3.03 -26.02 15.69
N GLU A 310 4.26 -25.55 15.98
CA GLU A 310 5.52 -26.24 15.72
C GLU A 310 5.68 -27.55 16.51
N LYS A 311 4.81 -27.80 17.52
CA LYS A 311 4.73 -29.11 18.20
C LYS A 311 4.27 -30.25 17.29
N ILE A 312 3.50 -29.92 16.24
CA ILE A 312 3.01 -30.91 15.27
C ILE A 312 3.74 -30.74 13.93
N ARG A 313 3.90 -29.50 13.45
CA ARG A 313 4.51 -29.22 12.14
C ARG A 313 5.18 -27.85 12.15
N PRO A 314 6.40 -27.68 11.59
CA PRO A 314 7.02 -26.37 11.45
C PRO A 314 6.07 -25.36 10.81
N ILE A 315 5.97 -24.14 11.34
CA ILE A 315 4.96 -23.17 10.88
C ILE A 315 5.13 -22.80 9.40
N GLN A 316 6.36 -22.86 8.87
CA GLN A 316 6.62 -22.62 7.44
C GLN A 316 6.04 -23.74 6.56
N ASP A 317 5.84 -24.93 7.11
CA ASP A 317 5.28 -26.09 6.44
C ASP A 317 3.75 -26.19 6.54
N VAL A 318 3.09 -25.20 7.17
CA VAL A 318 1.62 -25.11 7.33
C VAL A 318 1.09 -24.00 6.41
N PRO A 319 0.68 -24.32 5.17
CA PRO A 319 0.31 -23.33 4.16
C PRO A 319 -1.14 -22.85 4.30
N ILE A 320 -1.56 -22.51 5.52
CA ILE A 320 -2.91 -22.00 5.83
C ILE A 320 -2.85 -20.48 5.88
N PHE A 321 -3.69 -19.80 5.10
CA PHE A 321 -3.65 -18.35 4.93
C PHE A 321 -3.67 -17.56 6.26
N ASP A 322 -4.64 -17.82 7.13
CA ASP A 322 -4.82 -17.07 8.39
C ASP A 322 -3.62 -17.23 9.34
N VAL A 323 -3.06 -18.45 9.43
CA VAL A 323 -1.93 -18.78 10.30
C VAL A 323 -0.70 -17.98 9.88
N ILE A 324 -0.39 -18.00 8.58
CA ILE A 324 0.78 -17.31 8.02
C ILE A 324 0.59 -15.78 8.06
N SER A 325 -0.65 -15.30 7.87
CA SER A 325 -1.01 -13.90 8.03
C SER A 325 -0.75 -13.41 9.46
N THR A 326 -1.29 -14.12 10.45
CA THR A 326 -1.12 -13.83 11.88
C THR A 326 0.37 -13.88 12.27
N TYR A 327 1.09 -14.93 11.84
CA TYR A 327 2.51 -15.06 12.14
C TYR A 327 3.35 -13.92 11.55
N SER A 328 3.10 -13.56 10.28
CA SER A 328 3.76 -12.44 9.61
C SER A 328 3.49 -11.10 10.30
N PHE A 329 2.24 -10.87 10.72
CA PHE A 329 1.87 -9.67 11.47
C PHE A 329 2.64 -9.55 12.79
N LEU A 330 2.70 -10.63 13.56
CA LEU A 330 3.39 -10.68 14.84
C LEU A 330 4.91 -10.48 14.71
N LEU A 331 5.54 -11.06 13.69
CA LEU A 331 6.96 -10.82 13.37
C LEU A 331 7.23 -9.33 13.07
N GLY A 332 6.32 -8.68 12.35
CA GLY A 332 6.40 -7.24 12.12
C GLY A 332 6.30 -6.42 13.40
N LYS A 333 5.39 -6.80 14.31
CA LYS A 333 5.24 -6.15 15.61
C LYS A 333 6.44 -6.35 16.53
N SER A 334 7.14 -7.49 16.43
CA SER A 334 8.37 -7.74 17.20
C SER A 334 9.63 -7.11 16.60
N GLY A 335 9.53 -6.51 15.41
CA GLY A 335 10.66 -5.90 14.70
C GLY A 335 11.53 -6.90 13.91
N ASP A 336 11.11 -8.15 13.74
CA ASP A 336 11.80 -9.12 12.88
C ASP A 336 11.40 -8.92 11.41
N ILE A 337 11.90 -7.83 10.83
CA ILE A 337 11.52 -7.35 9.49
C ILE A 337 11.92 -8.35 8.40
N ASP A 338 13.04 -9.05 8.56
CA ASP A 338 13.51 -10.02 7.58
C ASP A 338 12.64 -11.28 7.58
N ALA A 339 12.29 -11.82 8.76
CA ALA A 339 11.35 -12.94 8.84
C ALA A 339 9.96 -12.55 8.37
N GLN A 340 9.47 -11.35 8.77
CA GLN A 340 8.21 -10.83 8.28
C GLN A 340 8.20 -10.77 6.74
N SER A 341 9.25 -10.22 6.12
CA SER A 341 9.34 -10.07 4.67
C SER A 341 9.29 -11.41 3.93
N ARG A 342 9.92 -12.46 4.49
CA ARG A 342 9.81 -13.83 3.95
C ARG A 342 8.39 -14.37 4.08
N MET A 343 7.77 -14.23 5.25
CA MET A 343 6.41 -14.72 5.48
C MET A 343 5.37 -13.96 4.62
N ARG A 344 5.56 -12.67 4.36
CA ARG A 344 4.69 -11.91 3.44
C ARG A 344 4.78 -12.40 2.00
N LEU A 345 5.97 -12.79 1.54
CA LEU A 345 6.15 -13.37 0.21
C LEU A 345 5.48 -14.74 0.12
N TYR A 346 5.58 -15.55 1.17
CA TYR A 346 4.91 -16.84 1.23
C TYR A 346 3.39 -16.70 1.29
N LEU A 347 2.89 -15.78 2.13
CA LEU A 347 1.46 -15.44 2.21
C LEU A 347 0.91 -14.98 0.86
N PHE A 348 1.68 -14.17 0.11
CA PHE A 348 1.33 -13.80 -1.26
C PHE A 348 1.17 -15.06 -2.14
N GLY A 349 2.10 -16.01 -2.07
CA GLY A 349 2.02 -17.25 -2.83
C GLY A 349 0.75 -18.05 -2.50
N ILE A 350 0.45 -18.21 -1.20
CA ILE A 350 -0.77 -18.91 -0.73
C ILE A 350 -2.04 -18.21 -1.25
N ALA A 351 -2.12 -16.90 -1.07
CA ALA A 351 -3.26 -16.12 -1.52
C ALA A 351 -3.49 -16.22 -3.02
N GLN A 352 -2.41 -16.18 -3.80
CA GLN A 352 -2.50 -16.26 -5.26
C GLN A 352 -2.77 -17.69 -5.75
N ASP A 353 -2.33 -18.73 -5.04
CA ASP A 353 -2.72 -20.12 -5.33
C ASP A 353 -4.24 -20.30 -5.17
N ILE A 354 -4.79 -19.79 -4.06
CA ILE A 354 -6.25 -19.76 -3.82
C ILE A 354 -6.95 -18.93 -4.91
N ALA A 355 -6.46 -17.72 -5.21
CA ALA A 355 -7.07 -16.82 -6.19
C ALA A 355 -7.09 -17.39 -7.63
N HIS A 356 -6.09 -18.18 -8.00
CA HIS A 356 -6.00 -18.78 -9.34
C HIS A 356 -6.65 -20.16 -9.45
N SER A 357 -7.14 -20.74 -8.34
CA SER A 357 -7.84 -22.02 -8.37
C SER A 357 -9.22 -21.96 -9.05
N GLY A 358 -9.90 -20.81 -8.95
CA GLY A 358 -11.23 -20.64 -9.52
C GLY A 358 -11.90 -19.33 -9.09
N ASN A 359 -13.20 -19.21 -9.36
CA ASN A 359 -14.01 -18.05 -8.94
C ASN A 359 -15.08 -18.41 -7.90
N GLY A 360 -15.20 -19.68 -7.53
CA GLY A 360 -16.14 -20.19 -6.54
C GLY A 360 -17.60 -20.18 -6.96
N LEU A 361 -17.95 -19.86 -8.21
CA LEU A 361 -19.37 -19.71 -8.62
C LEU A 361 -20.02 -21.01 -9.09
N THR A 362 -19.21 -22.05 -9.35
CA THR A 362 -19.67 -23.39 -9.74
C THR A 362 -18.73 -24.43 -9.15
N PRO A 363 -19.14 -25.72 -9.06
CA PRO A 363 -18.22 -26.80 -8.67
C PRO A 363 -16.99 -26.90 -9.59
N GLU A 364 -17.13 -26.64 -10.89
CA GLU A 364 -16.01 -26.66 -11.85
C GLU A 364 -14.99 -25.55 -11.62
N SER A 365 -15.42 -24.44 -11.03
CA SER A 365 -14.61 -23.27 -10.73
C SER A 365 -14.44 -23.06 -9.23
N ALA A 366 -14.61 -24.13 -8.44
CA ALA A 366 -14.55 -24.07 -6.99
C ALA A 366 -13.18 -23.59 -6.51
N ILE A 367 -13.17 -22.90 -5.37
CA ILE A 367 -11.93 -22.42 -4.75
C ILE A 367 -11.25 -23.58 -4.02
N HIS A 368 -9.96 -23.79 -4.26
CA HIS A 368 -9.20 -24.84 -3.59
C HIS A 368 -8.65 -24.37 -2.25
N VAL A 369 -9.05 -25.05 -1.17
CA VAL A 369 -8.67 -24.71 0.20
C VAL A 369 -7.84 -25.81 0.86
N ALA A 370 -6.97 -25.42 1.80
CA ALA A 370 -6.16 -26.33 2.61
C ALA A 370 -6.70 -26.47 4.05
N ALA A 371 -7.63 -25.60 4.45
CA ALA A 371 -8.38 -25.65 5.69
C ALA A 371 -9.72 -24.94 5.51
N ILE A 372 -10.76 -25.38 6.24
CA ILE A 372 -12.10 -24.78 6.23
C ILE A 372 -12.06 -23.27 6.57
N SER A 373 -11.11 -22.83 7.42
CA SER A 373 -10.98 -21.40 7.74
C SER A 373 -10.72 -20.53 6.51
N GLU A 374 -10.06 -21.06 5.47
CA GLU A 374 -9.80 -20.31 4.23
C GLU A 374 -11.08 -20.00 3.44
N GLU A 375 -12.13 -20.82 3.56
CA GLU A 375 -13.43 -20.58 2.93
C GLU A 375 -14.06 -19.29 3.49
N TYR A 376 -14.02 -19.16 4.82
CA TYR A 376 -14.52 -18.00 5.53
C TYR A 376 -13.64 -16.77 5.34
N ALA A 377 -12.32 -16.92 5.29
CA ALA A 377 -11.41 -15.84 4.93
C ALA A 377 -11.72 -15.29 3.53
N TRP A 378 -11.92 -16.18 2.55
CA TRP A 378 -12.27 -15.81 1.18
C TRP A 378 -13.61 -15.07 1.09
N MET A 379 -14.65 -15.56 1.78
CA MET A 379 -15.95 -14.89 1.83
C MET A 379 -15.88 -13.54 2.54
N HIS A 380 -15.16 -13.45 3.65
CA HIS A 380 -14.97 -12.22 4.41
C HIS A 380 -14.34 -11.13 3.53
N GLU A 381 -13.30 -11.47 2.77
CA GLU A 381 -12.64 -10.54 1.86
C GLU A 381 -13.55 -10.07 0.72
N LYS A 382 -14.55 -10.87 0.33
CA LYS A 382 -15.60 -10.47 -0.63
C LYS A 382 -16.76 -9.71 0.02
N GLY A 383 -16.75 -9.53 1.33
CA GLY A 383 -17.85 -8.91 2.06
C GLY A 383 -19.12 -9.76 2.05
N TRP A 384 -18.98 -11.08 1.92
CA TRP A 384 -20.09 -12.02 1.91
C TRP A 384 -20.29 -12.63 3.30
N ARG A 385 -21.55 -12.80 3.68
CA ARG A 385 -21.96 -13.43 4.93
C ARG A 385 -22.61 -14.77 4.63
N ALA A 386 -22.03 -15.85 5.15
CA ALA A 386 -22.60 -17.18 5.09
C ALA A 386 -24.00 -17.23 5.74
N VAL A 387 -24.93 -17.89 5.05
CA VAL A 387 -26.32 -18.11 5.46
C VAL A 387 -26.55 -19.59 5.73
N LYS A 388 -26.07 -20.44 4.82
CA LYS A 388 -26.25 -21.89 4.89
C LYS A 388 -25.08 -22.59 4.23
N GLN A 389 -24.69 -23.73 4.78
CA GLN A 389 -23.59 -24.55 4.29
C GLN A 389 -24.09 -25.96 4.02
N SER A 390 -23.59 -26.59 2.96
CA SER A 390 -23.90 -27.98 2.62
C SER A 390 -22.74 -28.62 1.88
N LEU A 391 -22.41 -29.86 2.25
CA LEU A 391 -21.46 -30.67 1.50
C LEU A 391 -22.17 -31.31 0.30
N ILE A 392 -21.62 -31.10 -0.89
CA ILE A 392 -22.09 -31.71 -2.13
C ILE A 392 -21.02 -32.64 -2.71
N THR A 393 -21.45 -33.68 -3.41
CA THR A 393 -20.55 -34.62 -4.10
C THR A 393 -20.85 -34.59 -5.59
N LYS A 394 -19.81 -34.40 -6.42
CA LYS A 394 -19.92 -34.45 -7.88
C LYS A 394 -18.79 -35.31 -8.43
N GLY A 395 -19.14 -36.49 -8.94
CA GLY A 395 -18.15 -37.50 -9.29
C GLY A 395 -17.42 -37.99 -8.03
N ASN A 396 -16.08 -37.96 -8.07
CA ASN A 396 -15.22 -38.33 -6.94
C ASN A 396 -14.79 -37.13 -6.08
N ALA A 397 -15.28 -35.93 -6.39
CA ALA A 397 -14.93 -34.71 -5.68
C ALA A 397 -16.03 -34.30 -4.70
N HIS A 398 -15.60 -33.76 -3.57
CA HIS A 398 -16.42 -33.17 -2.52
C HIS A 398 -16.25 -31.66 -2.54
N TYR A 399 -17.37 -30.95 -2.47
CA TYR A 399 -17.38 -29.49 -2.43
C TYR A 399 -18.18 -29.02 -1.24
N ASP A 400 -17.66 -28.03 -0.54
CA ASP A 400 -18.48 -27.27 0.39
C ASP A 400 -19.20 -26.15 -0.39
N ALA A 401 -20.52 -26.17 -0.32
CA ALA A 401 -21.38 -25.18 -0.96
C ALA A 401 -21.97 -24.27 0.11
N ILE A 402 -21.55 -23.00 0.09
CA ILE A 402 -21.96 -21.98 1.07
C ILE A 402 -22.86 -20.97 0.37
N GLU A 403 -24.15 -20.97 0.72
CA GLU A 403 -25.07 -19.89 0.39
C GLU A 403 -24.67 -18.66 1.22
N ALA A 404 -24.41 -17.53 0.57
CA ALA A 404 -23.94 -16.30 1.19
C ALA A 404 -24.66 -15.06 0.65
N THR A 405 -24.68 -13.99 1.44
CA THR A 405 -25.28 -12.69 1.10
C THR A 405 -24.25 -11.58 1.14
N ASP A 406 -24.24 -10.69 0.15
CA ASP A 406 -23.36 -9.52 0.14
C ASP A 406 -23.95 -8.32 0.91
N GLY A 407 -23.19 -7.22 0.98
CA GLY A 407 -23.64 -5.98 1.64
C GLY A 407 -24.84 -5.29 0.99
N SER A 408 -25.22 -5.65 -0.23
CA SER A 408 -26.42 -5.17 -0.93
C SER A 408 -27.65 -6.06 -0.68
N GLY A 409 -27.47 -7.21 -0.02
CA GLY A 409 -28.50 -8.22 0.20
C GLY A 409 -28.65 -9.20 -0.97
N HIS A 410 -27.74 -9.20 -1.94
CA HIS A 410 -27.73 -10.17 -3.02
C HIS A 410 -27.21 -11.52 -2.52
N SER A 411 -27.96 -12.60 -2.79
CA SER A 411 -27.59 -13.96 -2.42
C SER A 411 -26.91 -14.69 -3.56
N GLN A 412 -25.84 -15.41 -3.26
CA GLN A 412 -25.14 -16.31 -4.18
C GLN A 412 -24.54 -17.52 -3.45
N THR A 413 -24.18 -18.56 -4.19
CA THR A 413 -23.50 -19.74 -3.62
C THR A 413 -22.03 -19.72 -3.99
N ALA A 414 -21.17 -19.85 -2.98
CA ALA A 414 -19.75 -20.11 -3.14
C ALA A 414 -19.48 -21.62 -3.05
N TYR A 415 -18.63 -22.14 -3.93
CA TYR A 415 -18.19 -23.53 -3.95
C TYR A 415 -16.70 -23.62 -3.63
N PHE A 416 -16.36 -24.48 -2.67
CA PHE A 416 -14.99 -24.76 -2.24
C PHE A 416 -14.69 -26.24 -2.47
N GLU A 417 -13.56 -26.55 -3.10
CA GLU A 417 -13.10 -27.92 -3.29
C GLU A 417 -12.46 -28.41 -1.99
N VAL A 418 -13.03 -29.45 -1.39
CA VAL A 418 -12.65 -29.93 -0.04
C VAL A 418 -12.32 -31.42 -0.02
N SER A 419 -12.15 -32.08 -1.17
CA SER A 419 -11.93 -33.54 -1.23
C SER A 419 -10.74 -33.99 -0.40
N GLN A 420 -9.63 -33.25 -0.47
CA GLN A 420 -8.42 -33.61 0.27
C GLN A 420 -8.59 -33.38 1.78
N ILE A 421 -9.27 -32.30 2.19
CA ILE A 421 -9.60 -32.04 3.60
C ILE A 421 -10.53 -33.14 4.11
N TYR A 422 -11.60 -33.44 3.37
CA TYR A 422 -12.57 -34.46 3.70
C TYR A 422 -11.91 -35.84 3.87
N ALA A 423 -10.97 -36.21 3.00
CA ALA A 423 -10.20 -37.45 3.11
C ALA A 423 -9.26 -37.48 4.32
N ARG A 424 -8.81 -36.33 4.83
CA ARG A 424 -7.96 -36.23 6.03
C ARG A 424 -8.78 -36.25 7.33
N GLU A 425 -10.01 -35.79 7.31
CA GLU A 425 -10.90 -35.73 8.48
C GLU A 425 -11.74 -36.99 8.68
N MET A 426 -12.13 -37.66 7.58
CA MET A 426 -12.81 -38.94 7.66
C MET A 426 -11.78 -40.06 7.86
N PRO A 427 -11.73 -40.74 9.01
CA PRO A 427 -10.86 -41.89 9.16
C PRO A 427 -11.24 -42.90 8.09
N THR A 428 -10.28 -43.27 7.24
CA THR A 428 -10.42 -44.37 6.30
C THR A 428 -10.89 -45.57 7.12
N ALA A 429 -12.14 -45.99 6.95
CA ALA A 429 -12.59 -47.27 7.49
C ALA A 429 -11.58 -48.29 6.96
N ALA A 430 -10.78 -48.86 7.87
CA ALA A 430 -9.72 -49.78 7.53
C ALA A 430 -10.28 -50.87 6.59
N GLN A 431 -9.86 -50.83 5.33
CA GLN A 431 -10.08 -51.91 4.37
C GLN A 431 -9.01 -52.98 4.56
#